data_AF-A0A7C3CJR4-F1
#
_entry.id   AF-A0A7C3CJR4-F1
#
_cell.length_a   1.000
_cell.length_b   1.000
_cell.length_c   1.000
_cell.angle_alpha   90.00
_cell.angle_beta   90.00
_cell.angle_gamma   90.00
#
_symmetry.space_group_name_H-M   'P 1'
#
loop_
_entity.id
_entity.type
_entity.pdbx_description
1 polymer ?
#
loop_
_entity_poly.entity_id
_entity_poly.type
_entity_poly.pdbx_seq_one_letter_code
_entity_poly.pdbx_strand_id
1 'polypeptide(L)'
;MANKVFANGREVACKAGSGKTIAAFPDVCMTPPQTPATPPGVPIPYPNTGKASDLDKGSKKVKISDKPVGLKNKSFFKTSMGDEAGSAPMKGVVTHKNKGKVYFQSWSPDVKIEGKNACRHLDLTTNNHGSMPGDTPPWVFTDGMSPPTPEQGCEAAANSADKADELGPKTASRVDSAGNKLTYETVPAGGLFVPDGGIPSLPGRAQNGLSMMSHSSVSARDIRPNTKRGRMSGGQGGGVVCPGKKFPVRKAGHAEVKMLEDILVGRVPGVLKKNAYKPKGTLYLTVKRKEICCSCQKALKCAEEQGIKVVFCDDNEGNKTEKQKNCS
;
A
#
# COMPACT_ATOMS: atom_id res chain seq x y z
N MET A 1 15.57 -6.30 -2.52
CA MET A 1 15.40 -5.64 -1.21
C MET A 1 15.01 -4.21 -1.51
N ALA A 2 13.98 -3.65 -0.89
CA ALA A 2 13.68 -2.23 -1.07
C ALA A 2 14.85 -1.41 -0.52
N ASN A 3 15.38 -0.48 -1.31
CA ASN A 3 16.44 0.42 -0.85
C ASN A 3 15.77 1.66 -0.26
N LYS A 4 16.10 1.98 0.99
CA LYS A 4 15.48 3.09 1.72
C LYS A 4 16.06 4.45 1.33
N VAL A 5 16.33 4.67 0.03
CA VAL A 5 16.91 5.91 -0.50
C VAL A 5 15.90 6.54 -1.45
N PHE A 6 15.44 7.73 -1.11
CA PHE A 6 14.34 8.41 -1.79
C PHE A 6 14.76 9.76 -2.36
N ALA A 7 14.23 10.11 -3.53
CA ALA A 7 14.32 11.43 -4.15
C ALA A 7 12.91 12.00 -4.32
N ASN A 8 12.65 13.16 -3.71
CA ASN A 8 11.32 13.77 -3.57
C ASN A 8 10.25 12.74 -3.16
N GLY A 9 10.52 11.99 -2.09
CA GLY A 9 9.64 10.97 -1.54
C GLY A 9 9.55 9.65 -2.32
N ARG A 10 10.12 9.56 -3.52
CA ARG A 10 10.03 8.38 -4.40
C ARG A 10 11.34 7.59 -4.41
N GLU A 11 11.28 6.25 -4.33
CA GLU A 11 12.50 5.43 -4.23
C GLU A 11 13.37 5.60 -5.47
N VAL A 12 14.67 5.78 -5.28
CA VAL A 12 15.62 5.95 -6.38
C VAL A 12 15.88 4.59 -7.04
N ALA A 13 15.67 4.51 -8.35
CA ALA A 13 15.90 3.30 -9.13
C ALA A 13 17.38 2.91 -9.08
N CYS A 14 17.68 1.74 -8.55
CA CYS A 14 19.05 1.25 -8.45
C CYS A 14 19.10 -0.26 -8.69
N LYS A 15 20.30 -0.75 -9.03
CA LYS A 15 20.47 -2.16 -9.42
C LYS A 15 20.23 -3.15 -8.26
N ALA A 16 20.43 -2.72 -7.02
CA ALA A 16 20.07 -3.53 -5.85
C ALA A 16 18.54 -3.51 -5.55
N GLY A 17 17.80 -2.62 -6.21
CA GLY A 17 16.38 -2.39 -6.00
C GLY A 17 15.48 -3.48 -6.55
N SER A 18 14.25 -3.47 -6.05
CA SER A 18 13.19 -4.38 -6.48
C SER A 18 12.24 -3.77 -7.50
N GLY A 19 12.46 -2.52 -7.91
CA GLY A 19 11.58 -1.81 -8.82
C GLY A 19 11.49 -2.43 -10.21
N LYS A 20 10.31 -2.29 -10.83
CA LYS A 20 9.98 -2.89 -12.12
C LYS A 20 9.02 -2.01 -12.90
N THR A 21 9.15 -2.03 -14.21
CA THR A 21 8.05 -1.67 -15.11
C THR A 21 7.25 -2.94 -15.32
N ILE A 22 6.00 -2.99 -14.86
CA ILE A 22 5.20 -4.23 -14.84
C ILE A 22 4.20 -4.20 -15.99
N ALA A 23 4.28 -5.19 -16.87
CA ALA A 23 3.32 -5.41 -17.95
C ALA A 23 2.98 -4.14 -18.76
N ALA A 24 4.01 -3.41 -19.22
CA ALA A 24 3.84 -2.33 -20.17
C ALA A 24 3.16 -2.88 -21.43
N PHE A 25 2.03 -2.30 -21.80
CA PHE A 25 1.15 -2.82 -22.83
C PHE A 25 0.52 -1.68 -23.64
N PRO A 26 0.29 -1.83 -24.95
CA PRO A 26 0.70 -2.98 -25.79
C PRO A 26 2.17 -2.90 -26.23
N ASP A 27 2.86 -4.04 -26.25
CA ASP A 27 4.11 -4.27 -27.00
C ASP A 27 3.77 -5.10 -28.25
N VAL A 28 3.59 -4.45 -29.40
CA VAL A 28 3.15 -5.17 -30.61
C VAL A 28 4.37 -5.82 -31.27
N CYS A 29 4.42 -7.15 -31.22
CA CYS A 29 5.46 -7.93 -31.88
C CYS A 29 4.85 -8.87 -32.93
N MET A 30 5.61 -9.14 -33.97
CA MET A 30 5.29 -10.11 -35.01
C MET A 30 5.52 -11.52 -34.46
N THR A 31 4.44 -12.30 -34.42
CA THR A 31 4.44 -13.68 -33.91
C THR A 31 4.35 -14.66 -35.07
N PRO A 32 5.16 -15.73 -35.10
CA PRO A 32 5.11 -16.72 -36.17
C PRO A 32 3.69 -17.30 -36.29
N PRO A 33 3.12 -17.34 -37.51
CA PRO A 33 1.81 -17.94 -37.70
C PRO A 33 1.87 -19.45 -37.42
N GLN A 34 0.80 -20.01 -36.86
CA GLN A 34 0.69 -21.47 -36.69
C GLN A 34 0.41 -22.17 -38.03
N THR A 35 -0.02 -21.43 -39.05
CA THR A 35 -0.38 -21.94 -40.39
C THR A 35 0.58 -21.40 -41.46
N PRO A 36 1.19 -22.26 -42.31
CA PRO A 36 2.19 -21.85 -43.31
C PRO A 36 1.73 -20.85 -44.37
N ALA A 37 0.42 -20.70 -44.60
CA ALA A 37 -0.15 -19.87 -45.67
C ALA A 37 -0.38 -18.39 -45.28
N THR A 38 0.01 -17.98 -44.08
CA THR A 38 -0.23 -16.64 -43.53
C THR A 38 1.03 -15.77 -43.68
N PRO A 39 0.94 -14.43 -43.83
CA PRO A 39 2.10 -13.54 -43.84
C PRO A 39 3.14 -13.86 -42.75
N PRO A 40 4.43 -13.55 -42.98
CA PRO A 40 5.55 -14.08 -42.18
C PRO A 40 5.50 -13.76 -40.67
N GLY A 41 4.59 -12.90 -40.21
CA GLY A 41 4.22 -12.73 -38.82
C GLY A 41 2.85 -12.10 -38.66
N VAL A 42 2.16 -12.44 -37.57
CA VAL A 42 0.91 -11.79 -37.13
C VAL A 42 1.24 -10.79 -36.03
N PRO A 43 0.82 -9.51 -36.13
CA PRO A 43 1.04 -8.53 -35.08
C PRO A 43 0.18 -8.86 -33.85
N ILE A 44 0.82 -9.21 -32.74
CA ILE A 44 0.16 -9.56 -31.48
C ILE A 44 0.67 -8.63 -30.37
N PRO A 45 -0.21 -8.00 -29.57
CA PRO A 45 0.20 -7.20 -28.44
C PRO A 45 0.60 -8.09 -27.24
N TYR A 46 1.79 -7.86 -26.71
CA TYR A 46 2.35 -8.56 -25.55
C TYR A 46 2.48 -7.62 -24.34
N PRO A 47 2.40 -8.15 -23.11
CA PRO A 47 2.81 -7.42 -21.92
C PRO A 47 4.33 -7.46 -21.79
N ASN A 48 4.98 -6.32 -21.55
CA ASN A 48 6.42 -6.29 -21.38
C ASN A 48 6.87 -5.76 -20.00
N THR A 49 7.73 -6.49 -19.31
CA THR A 49 8.23 -6.18 -17.97
C THR A 49 9.74 -5.90 -17.96
N GLY A 50 10.15 -4.80 -17.33
CA GLY A 50 11.56 -4.46 -17.07
C GLY A 50 11.89 -4.52 -15.58
N LYS A 51 13.11 -4.92 -15.21
CA LYS A 51 13.54 -5.03 -13.81
C LYS A 51 14.73 -4.14 -13.49
N ALA A 52 14.69 -3.46 -12.35
CA ALA A 52 15.80 -2.65 -11.85
C ALA A 52 17.07 -3.47 -11.60
N SER A 53 16.95 -4.76 -11.27
CA SER A 53 18.09 -5.69 -11.15
C SER A 53 18.94 -5.78 -12.42
N ASP A 54 18.34 -5.51 -13.58
CA ASP A 54 19.01 -5.52 -14.88
C ASP A 54 19.56 -4.15 -15.28
N LEU A 55 19.58 -3.18 -14.35
CA LEU A 55 20.14 -1.85 -14.60
C LEU A 55 21.61 -1.94 -15.04
N ASP A 56 21.90 -1.19 -16.09
CA ASP A 56 23.23 -0.98 -16.66
C ASP A 56 23.48 0.50 -16.95
N LYS A 57 24.75 0.84 -17.20
CA LYS A 57 25.24 2.20 -17.46
C LYS A 57 24.80 3.22 -16.39
N GLY A 58 24.63 2.77 -15.15
CA GLY A 58 24.33 3.61 -13.99
C GLY A 58 25.46 4.55 -13.56
N SER A 59 25.31 5.09 -12.36
CA SER A 59 26.34 5.87 -11.66
C SER A 59 27.63 5.07 -11.43
N LYS A 60 28.75 5.78 -11.33
CA LYS A 60 30.08 5.19 -11.08
C LYS A 60 30.54 5.39 -9.64
N LYS A 61 30.38 6.61 -9.12
CA LYS A 61 30.79 7.10 -7.79
C LYS A 61 29.70 6.89 -6.76
N VAL A 62 28.47 7.31 -7.07
CA VAL A 62 27.35 7.18 -6.13
C VAL A 62 26.78 5.77 -6.23
N LYS A 63 26.66 5.08 -5.09
CA LYS A 63 26.15 3.71 -5.01
C LYS A 63 25.08 3.62 -3.94
N ILE A 64 24.09 2.78 -4.18
CA ILE A 64 23.09 2.36 -3.20
C ILE A 64 23.28 0.86 -3.01
N SER A 65 23.53 0.42 -1.78
CA SER A 65 23.83 -0.99 -1.47
C SER A 65 24.97 -1.55 -2.35
N ASP A 66 26.05 -0.77 -2.51
CA ASP A 66 27.21 -1.06 -3.38
C ASP A 66 26.92 -1.26 -4.86
N LYS A 67 25.71 -0.91 -5.31
CA LYS A 67 25.26 -1.05 -6.70
C LYS A 67 24.98 0.30 -7.34
N PRO A 68 25.11 0.40 -8.68
CA PRO A 68 24.89 1.64 -9.40
C PRO A 68 23.41 2.07 -9.40
N VAL A 69 23.21 3.36 -9.58
CA VAL A 69 21.94 4.06 -9.56
C VAL A 69 21.55 4.52 -10.97
N GLY A 70 20.25 4.59 -11.25
CA GLY A 70 19.69 5.02 -12.53
C GLY A 70 19.89 6.51 -12.79
N LEU A 71 20.46 6.83 -13.95
CA LEU A 71 20.76 8.18 -14.40
C LEU A 71 20.00 8.50 -15.69
N LYS A 72 19.40 9.70 -15.73
CA LYS A 72 18.75 10.28 -16.92
C LYS A 72 19.57 10.07 -18.20
N ASN A 73 18.90 9.65 -19.27
CA ASN A 73 19.43 9.51 -20.64
C ASN A 73 20.75 8.72 -20.72
N LYS A 74 20.96 7.78 -19.80
CA LYS A 74 22.21 7.00 -19.74
C LYS A 74 21.94 5.58 -19.29
N SER A 75 21.18 5.43 -18.21
CA SER A 75 20.84 4.13 -17.66
C SER A 75 19.68 3.48 -18.40
N PHE A 76 19.70 2.15 -18.42
CA PHE A 76 18.64 1.32 -18.96
C PHE A 76 18.63 -0.03 -18.25
N PHE A 77 17.51 -0.74 -18.32
CA PHE A 77 17.47 -2.17 -18.00
C PHE A 77 17.87 -2.96 -19.24
N LYS A 78 18.77 -3.93 -19.08
CA LYS A 78 19.40 -4.66 -20.19
C LYS A 78 18.42 -5.40 -21.09
N THR A 79 17.35 -5.93 -20.51
CA THR A 79 16.37 -6.77 -21.18
C THR A 79 14.99 -6.49 -20.60
N SER A 80 14.00 -6.69 -21.44
CA SER A 80 12.59 -6.73 -21.09
C SER A 80 12.08 -8.18 -21.25
N MET A 81 10.90 -8.52 -20.74
CA MET A 81 10.35 -9.89 -20.73
C MET A 81 8.82 -9.90 -20.88
N GLY A 82 8.29 -10.95 -21.52
CA GLY A 82 6.87 -11.16 -21.80
C GLY A 82 6.51 -11.08 -23.30
N ASP A 83 7.46 -10.70 -24.15
CA ASP A 83 7.36 -10.55 -25.60
C ASP A 83 8.16 -11.63 -26.37
N GLU A 84 8.66 -12.66 -25.70
CA GLU A 84 9.51 -13.69 -26.31
C GLU A 84 8.84 -14.45 -27.46
N ALA A 85 7.52 -14.61 -27.41
CA ALA A 85 6.75 -15.27 -28.46
C ALA A 85 6.73 -14.49 -29.77
N GLY A 86 6.90 -13.16 -29.72
CA GLY A 86 7.00 -12.25 -30.87
C GLY A 86 8.35 -12.37 -31.60
N SER A 87 8.62 -13.55 -32.15
CA SER A 87 9.93 -13.96 -32.68
C SER A 87 9.97 -14.11 -34.21
N ALA A 88 8.90 -13.74 -34.91
CA ALA A 88 8.88 -13.73 -36.37
C ALA A 88 9.90 -12.71 -36.94
N PRO A 89 10.21 -12.75 -38.25
CA PRO A 89 10.97 -11.69 -38.91
C PRO A 89 10.40 -10.31 -38.54
N MET A 90 11.29 -9.33 -38.38
CA MET A 90 10.98 -7.99 -37.87
C MET A 90 10.56 -7.91 -36.39
N LYS A 91 10.23 -9.00 -35.66
CA LYS A 91 9.94 -8.98 -34.20
C LYS A 91 9.01 -7.82 -33.79
N GLY A 92 9.40 -6.99 -32.83
CA GLY A 92 8.71 -5.76 -32.46
C GLY A 92 8.51 -4.83 -33.66
N VAL A 93 7.27 -4.35 -33.83
CA VAL A 93 6.85 -3.63 -35.04
C VAL A 93 7.62 -2.33 -35.22
N VAL A 94 7.97 -1.65 -34.12
CA VAL A 94 8.71 -0.38 -34.15
C VAL A 94 10.22 -0.61 -34.09
N THR A 95 10.66 -1.51 -33.23
CA THR A 95 12.08 -1.56 -32.83
C THR A 95 12.89 -2.66 -33.49
N HIS A 96 12.22 -3.57 -34.18
CA HIS A 96 12.78 -4.80 -34.71
C HIS A 96 13.49 -5.69 -33.69
N LYS A 97 13.06 -5.59 -32.42
CA LYS A 97 13.57 -6.37 -31.30
C LYS A 97 12.42 -7.02 -30.54
N ASN A 98 12.78 -8.08 -29.84
CA ASN A 98 12.05 -8.60 -28.69
C ASN A 98 13.06 -8.67 -27.54
N LYS A 99 12.59 -8.61 -26.31
CA LYS A 99 13.42 -8.53 -25.10
C LYS A 99 14.39 -7.35 -25.11
N GLY A 100 14.01 -6.26 -25.77
CA GLY A 100 14.85 -5.07 -25.92
C GLY A 100 15.14 -4.37 -24.59
N LYS A 101 15.88 -3.26 -24.66
CA LYS A 101 16.21 -2.48 -23.45
C LYS A 101 14.99 -1.73 -22.93
N VAL A 102 15.03 -1.35 -21.66
CA VAL A 102 14.02 -0.44 -21.06
C VAL A 102 14.71 0.86 -20.66
N TYR A 103 14.20 1.98 -21.15
CA TYR A 103 14.73 3.31 -20.84
C TYR A 103 13.73 4.14 -20.06
N PHE A 104 14.26 4.95 -19.13
CA PHE A 104 13.49 5.99 -18.46
C PHE A 104 13.22 7.17 -19.39
N GLN A 105 11.98 7.62 -19.42
CA GLN A 105 11.48 8.79 -20.17
C GLN A 105 11.18 9.98 -19.25
N SER A 106 11.14 9.77 -17.94
CA SER A 106 11.14 10.85 -16.95
C SER A 106 12.11 10.56 -15.80
N TRP A 107 12.35 11.58 -14.98
CA TRP A 107 13.33 11.58 -13.89
C TRP A 107 12.96 12.67 -12.87
N SER A 108 13.60 12.66 -11.70
CA SER A 108 13.49 13.74 -10.70
C SER A 108 13.77 15.13 -11.32
N PRO A 109 12.96 16.16 -11.05
CA PRO A 109 13.17 17.48 -11.65
C PRO A 109 14.44 18.19 -11.14
N ASP A 110 14.86 17.89 -9.90
CA ASP A 110 15.82 18.66 -9.12
C ASP A 110 16.96 17.79 -8.54
N VAL A 111 16.69 16.55 -8.15
CA VAL A 111 17.71 15.65 -7.58
C VAL A 111 18.60 15.10 -8.69
N LYS A 112 19.89 15.47 -8.63
CA LYS A 112 20.92 15.03 -9.57
C LYS A 112 21.96 14.16 -8.90
N ILE A 113 22.33 13.07 -9.56
CA ILE A 113 23.40 12.15 -9.21
C ILE A 113 24.45 12.23 -10.33
N GLU A 114 25.68 12.58 -10.00
CA GLU A 114 26.76 12.76 -10.99
C GLU A 114 26.38 13.76 -12.11
N GLY A 115 25.68 14.84 -11.74
CA GLY A 115 25.23 15.87 -12.67
C GLY A 115 24.03 15.48 -13.54
N LYS A 116 23.48 14.27 -13.38
CA LYS A 116 22.31 13.79 -14.12
C LYS A 116 21.14 13.52 -13.18
N ASN A 117 19.93 13.86 -13.61
CA ASN A 117 18.74 13.65 -12.80
C ASN A 117 18.55 12.16 -12.44
N ALA A 118 18.12 11.90 -11.20
CA ALA A 118 17.90 10.57 -10.69
C ALA A 118 16.61 9.96 -11.25
N CYS A 119 16.67 8.71 -11.73
CA CYS A 119 15.49 7.92 -12.06
C CYS A 119 14.90 7.33 -10.78
N ARG A 120 13.58 7.36 -10.62
CA ARG A 120 12.88 7.03 -9.37
C ARG A 120 11.52 6.40 -9.61
N HIS A 121 10.91 5.90 -8.55
CA HIS A 121 9.54 5.41 -8.56
C HIS A 121 8.58 6.43 -9.21
N LEU A 122 7.59 5.93 -9.93
CA LEU A 122 6.62 6.66 -10.75
C LEU A 122 7.19 7.41 -11.96
N ASP A 123 8.48 7.29 -12.25
CA ASP A 123 9.00 7.77 -13.52
C ASP A 123 8.53 6.89 -14.68
N LEU A 124 8.33 7.51 -15.83
CA LEU A 124 7.92 6.83 -17.04
C LEU A 124 9.10 6.07 -17.63
N THR A 125 8.78 4.94 -18.24
CA THR A 125 9.70 4.07 -18.97
C THR A 125 9.06 3.64 -20.28
N THR A 126 9.85 3.33 -21.28
CA THR A 126 9.38 2.63 -22.48
C THR A 126 10.21 1.38 -22.66
N ASN A 127 9.58 0.32 -23.15
CA ASN A 127 10.13 -1.04 -23.16
C ASN A 127 10.46 -1.51 -24.58
N ASN A 128 11.17 -2.63 -24.64
CA ASN A 128 11.57 -3.32 -25.86
C ASN A 128 12.35 -2.44 -26.86
N HIS A 129 13.34 -1.68 -26.39
CA HIS A 129 14.12 -0.81 -27.28
C HIS A 129 15.15 -1.57 -28.11
N GLY A 130 15.07 -1.36 -29.44
CA GLY A 130 16.13 -1.52 -30.43
C GLY A 130 16.57 -0.19 -31.08
N SER A 131 15.71 0.81 -31.01
CA SER A 131 15.83 2.19 -31.49
C SER A 131 15.00 3.11 -30.57
N MET A 132 15.03 4.43 -30.80
CA MET A 132 14.04 5.35 -30.22
C MET A 132 13.00 5.67 -31.29
N PRO A 133 11.68 5.64 -30.98
CA PRO A 133 11.06 5.26 -29.70
C PRO A 133 11.11 3.73 -29.43
N GLY A 134 10.77 3.33 -28.20
CA GLY A 134 10.56 1.91 -27.86
C GLY A 134 9.24 1.37 -28.42
N ASP A 135 9.02 0.06 -28.34
CA ASP A 135 7.83 -0.60 -28.91
C ASP A 135 6.57 -0.44 -28.05
N THR A 136 6.73 -0.08 -26.78
CA THR A 136 5.61 0.20 -25.87
C THR A 136 5.38 1.70 -25.70
N PRO A 137 4.13 2.14 -25.45
CA PRO A 137 3.88 3.48 -24.94
C PRO A 137 4.57 3.70 -23.58
N PRO A 138 4.72 4.96 -23.12
CA PRO A 138 5.24 5.26 -21.80
C PRO A 138 4.45 4.55 -20.69
N TRP A 139 5.17 3.89 -19.79
CA TRP A 139 4.63 3.09 -18.70
C TRP A 139 5.34 3.38 -17.38
N VAL A 140 4.62 3.22 -16.29
CA VAL A 140 5.10 3.61 -14.96
C VAL A 140 6.13 2.62 -14.41
N PHE A 141 7.27 3.13 -13.96
CA PHE A 141 8.24 2.38 -13.15
C PHE A 141 7.79 2.32 -11.69
N THR A 142 7.64 1.11 -11.18
CA THR A 142 7.02 0.80 -9.90
C THR A 142 8.08 0.33 -8.90
N ASP A 143 8.25 1.03 -7.78
CA ASP A 143 9.17 0.71 -6.67
C ASP A 143 8.59 1.32 -5.38
N GLY A 144 9.38 1.49 -4.31
CA GLY A 144 8.89 2.04 -3.04
C GLY A 144 8.62 3.55 -3.04
N MET A 145 7.85 3.97 -2.04
CA MET A 145 7.69 5.36 -1.61
C MET A 145 8.26 5.51 -0.18
N SER A 146 8.77 6.69 0.13
CA SER A 146 9.22 7.04 1.48
C SER A 146 8.07 6.82 2.47
N PRO A 147 8.33 6.27 3.66
CA PRO A 147 7.36 6.36 4.74
C PRO A 147 7.06 7.85 5.04
N PRO A 148 5.84 8.19 5.45
CA PRO A 148 5.51 9.54 5.90
C PRO A 148 6.30 9.89 7.17
N THR A 149 6.56 11.18 7.38
CA THR A 149 7.04 11.65 8.69
C THR A 149 5.97 11.43 9.77
N PRO A 150 6.32 11.43 11.07
CA PRO A 150 5.33 11.31 12.13
C PRO A 150 4.20 12.34 12.03
N GLU A 151 4.54 13.58 11.66
CA GLU A 151 3.58 14.69 11.49
C GLU A 151 2.62 14.39 10.34
N GLN A 152 3.13 14.00 9.17
CA GLN A 152 2.33 13.62 8.01
C GLN A 152 1.46 12.37 8.30
N GLY A 153 2.01 11.43 9.09
CA GLY A 153 1.29 10.25 9.54
C GLY A 153 0.09 10.60 10.41
N CYS A 154 0.30 11.53 11.36
CA CYS A 154 -0.75 12.03 12.23
C CYS A 154 -1.78 12.89 11.52
N GLU A 155 -1.36 13.77 10.61
CA GLU A 155 -2.27 14.58 9.80
C GLU A 155 -3.20 13.69 8.96
N ALA A 156 -2.66 12.64 8.32
CA ALA A 156 -3.46 11.70 7.56
C ALA A 156 -4.43 10.89 8.45
N ALA A 157 -4.02 10.51 9.66
CA ALA A 157 -4.90 9.84 10.62
C ALA A 157 -6.03 10.77 11.10
N ALA A 158 -5.73 12.04 11.38
CA ALA A 158 -6.70 13.06 11.77
C ALA A 158 -7.70 13.33 10.64
N ASN A 159 -7.24 13.52 9.41
CA ASN A 159 -8.10 13.70 8.24
C ASN A 159 -9.02 12.49 7.99
N SER A 160 -8.52 11.26 8.24
CA SER A 160 -9.37 10.07 8.22
C SER A 160 -10.43 10.05 9.32
N ALA A 161 -10.10 10.57 10.50
CA ALA A 161 -11.02 10.63 11.64
C ALA A 161 -12.11 11.69 11.38
N ASP A 162 -11.74 12.85 10.84
CA ASP A 162 -12.67 13.91 10.42
C ASP A 162 -13.66 13.39 9.39
N LYS A 163 -13.16 12.70 8.36
CA LYS A 163 -14.01 12.10 7.33
C LYS A 163 -14.95 11.04 7.90
N ALA A 164 -14.48 10.24 8.86
CA ALA A 164 -15.32 9.27 9.57
C ALA A 164 -16.42 9.97 10.39
N ASP A 165 -16.11 11.13 10.98
CA ASP A 165 -17.06 11.92 11.73
C ASP A 165 -18.08 12.59 10.82
N GLU A 166 -17.66 13.18 9.71
CA GLU A 166 -18.51 13.88 8.75
C GLU A 166 -19.48 12.93 8.05
N LEU A 167 -18.98 11.80 7.54
CA LEU A 167 -19.78 10.83 6.79
C LEU A 167 -20.54 9.83 7.68
N GLY A 168 -20.11 9.68 8.93
CA GLY A 168 -20.68 8.71 9.87
C GLY A 168 -21.95 9.22 10.56
N PRO A 169 -22.83 8.30 11.02
CA PRO A 169 -23.96 8.69 11.86
C PRO A 169 -23.45 9.31 13.16
N LYS A 170 -23.93 10.51 13.54
CA LYS A 170 -23.49 11.22 14.76
C LYS A 170 -23.95 10.52 16.04
N THR A 171 -25.13 9.92 15.99
CA THR A 171 -25.70 9.10 17.05
C THR A 171 -26.14 7.77 16.47
N ALA A 172 -26.25 6.77 17.32
CA ALA A 172 -27.03 5.59 16.96
C ALA A 172 -27.87 5.14 18.16
N SER A 173 -28.73 4.15 17.93
CA SER A 173 -29.76 3.80 18.91
C SER A 173 -29.93 2.29 19.04
N ARG A 174 -30.44 1.86 20.19
CA ARG A 174 -30.84 0.48 20.45
C ARG A 174 -32.10 0.47 21.31
N VAL A 175 -32.92 -0.56 21.13
CA VAL A 175 -34.05 -0.85 22.03
C VAL A 175 -33.59 -1.83 23.11
N ASP A 176 -33.85 -1.50 24.37
CA ASP A 176 -33.56 -2.39 25.50
C ASP A 176 -34.60 -3.52 25.63
N SER A 177 -34.41 -4.41 26.60
CA SER A 177 -35.34 -5.53 26.84
C SER A 177 -36.71 -5.09 27.38
N ALA A 178 -36.86 -3.83 27.80
CA ALA A 178 -38.10 -3.24 28.27
C ALA A 178 -38.82 -2.41 27.17
N GLY A 179 -38.26 -2.32 25.96
CA GLY A 179 -38.83 -1.57 24.85
C GLY A 179 -38.38 -0.10 24.76
N ASN A 180 -37.48 0.36 25.64
CA ASN A 180 -37.01 1.75 25.63
C ASN A 180 -35.95 1.97 24.56
N LYS A 181 -36.06 3.09 23.82
CA LYS A 181 -35.06 3.52 22.84
C LYS A 181 -33.92 4.26 23.56
N LEU A 182 -32.77 3.61 23.63
CA LEU A 182 -31.51 4.17 24.11
C LEU A 182 -30.73 4.77 22.94
N THR A 183 -30.34 6.04 23.04
CA THR A 183 -29.48 6.75 22.07
C THR A 183 -28.06 6.87 22.62
N TYR A 184 -27.08 6.79 21.73
CA TYR A 184 -25.66 6.86 22.06
C TYR A 184 -24.91 7.68 21.01
N GLU A 185 -23.88 8.40 21.45
CA GLU A 185 -22.97 9.08 20.55
C GLU A 185 -22.02 8.08 19.90
N THR A 186 -21.72 8.32 18.63
CA THR A 186 -20.66 7.57 17.94
C THR A 186 -19.28 8.12 18.29
N VAL A 187 -18.26 7.30 18.07
CA VAL A 187 -16.84 7.59 18.29
C VAL A 187 -16.17 7.35 16.94
N PRO A 188 -15.83 8.40 16.19
CA PRO A 188 -15.07 8.31 14.96
C PRO A 188 -13.60 8.05 15.28
N ALA A 189 -12.96 7.21 14.48
CA ALA A 189 -11.52 7.12 14.45
C ALA A 189 -11.01 7.03 13.01
N GLY A 190 -9.82 7.59 12.81
CA GLY A 190 -9.03 7.49 11.60
C GLY A 190 -7.66 6.89 11.88
N GLY A 191 -7.11 6.17 10.92
CA GLY A 191 -5.82 5.55 11.09
C GLY A 191 -5.07 5.36 9.78
N LEU A 192 -3.75 5.32 9.92
CA LEU A 192 -2.80 5.18 8.85
C LEU A 192 -1.81 4.06 9.16
N PHE A 193 -1.89 2.95 8.44
CA PHE A 193 -0.89 1.89 8.59
C PHE A 193 0.21 1.98 7.52
N VAL A 194 1.45 2.12 7.98
CA VAL A 194 2.68 2.17 7.19
C VAL A 194 3.48 0.88 7.46
N PRO A 195 3.54 -0.06 6.52
CA PRO A 195 4.29 -1.30 6.71
C PRO A 195 5.81 -1.08 6.72
N ASP A 196 6.53 -1.96 7.44
CA ASP A 196 7.98 -2.01 7.43
C ASP A 196 8.49 -2.38 6.03
N GLY A 197 9.16 -1.44 5.37
CA GLY A 197 9.62 -1.58 3.97
C GLY A 197 9.12 -0.49 3.04
N GLY A 198 8.35 0.48 3.55
CA GLY A 198 7.78 1.56 2.75
C GLY A 198 6.43 1.16 2.16
N ILE A 199 5.84 2.07 1.42
CA ILE A 199 4.49 1.88 0.88
C ILE A 199 4.59 1.08 -0.44
N PRO A 200 4.04 -0.16 -0.52
CA PRO A 200 3.97 -0.86 -1.79
C PRO A 200 2.95 -0.17 -2.70
N SER A 201 3.39 0.29 -3.87
CA SER A 201 2.52 0.80 -4.92
C SER A 201 1.74 -0.35 -5.56
N LEU A 202 0.59 -0.70 -5.00
CA LEU A 202 -0.34 -1.65 -5.61
C LEU A 202 -1.24 -0.90 -6.62
N PRO A 203 -1.34 -1.34 -7.88
CA PRO A 203 -2.33 -0.80 -8.82
C PRO A 203 -3.73 -1.08 -8.28
N GLY A 204 -4.58 -0.03 -8.21
CA GLY A 204 -5.96 -0.12 -7.73
C GLY A 204 -6.21 0.32 -6.28
N ARG A 205 -5.16 0.64 -5.52
CA ARG A 205 -5.29 1.49 -4.31
C ARG A 205 -5.05 2.94 -4.71
N ALA A 206 -5.83 3.87 -4.15
CA ALA A 206 -5.64 5.30 -4.37
C ALA A 206 -4.14 5.64 -4.26
N GLN A 207 -3.64 6.43 -5.21
CA GLN A 207 -2.22 6.68 -5.49
C GLN A 207 -1.41 7.29 -4.32
N ASN A 208 -2.05 7.50 -3.16
CA ASN A 208 -1.42 7.88 -1.90
C ASN A 208 -0.89 6.67 -1.10
N GLY A 209 -1.14 5.43 -1.54
CA GLY A 209 -0.50 4.20 -1.10
C GLY A 209 -0.67 3.80 0.38
N LEU A 210 -1.28 4.65 1.20
CA LEU A 210 -1.50 4.36 2.61
C LEU A 210 -2.73 3.47 2.76
N SER A 211 -2.67 2.50 3.68
CA SER A 211 -3.89 1.84 4.14
C SER A 211 -4.61 2.81 5.08
N MET A 212 -5.24 3.83 4.50
CA MET A 212 -6.10 4.75 5.24
C MET A 212 -7.33 3.97 5.66
N MET A 213 -7.58 3.94 6.97
CA MET A 213 -8.71 3.27 7.58
C MET A 213 -9.53 4.31 8.32
N SER A 214 -10.83 4.32 8.08
CA SER A 214 -11.77 5.24 8.72
C SER A 214 -12.94 4.43 9.22
N HIS A 215 -13.18 4.44 10.53
CA HIS A 215 -14.29 3.70 11.15
C HIS A 215 -15.02 4.62 12.13
N SER A 216 -16.35 4.56 12.12
CA SER A 216 -17.19 5.20 13.13
C SER A 216 -17.96 4.12 13.90
N SER A 217 -17.85 4.12 15.22
CA SER A 217 -18.41 3.07 16.08
C SER A 217 -19.02 3.66 17.36
N VAL A 218 -19.37 2.85 18.35
CA VAL A 218 -20.16 3.26 19.53
C VAL A 218 -19.38 2.91 20.79
N SER A 219 -19.27 3.81 21.76
CA SER A 219 -18.53 3.51 22.99
C SER A 219 -19.14 2.34 23.77
N ALA A 220 -18.29 1.49 24.36
CA ALA A 220 -18.76 0.27 25.03
C ALA A 220 -19.39 0.53 26.40
N ARG A 221 -19.16 1.73 26.97
CA ARG A 221 -19.88 2.18 28.17
C ARG A 221 -21.38 2.35 27.88
N ASP A 222 -21.72 2.76 26.66
CA ASP A 222 -23.11 3.00 26.26
C ASP A 222 -23.84 1.70 25.85
N ILE A 223 -23.12 0.57 25.76
CA ILE A 223 -23.65 -0.75 25.34
C ILE A 223 -24.03 -1.64 26.55
N ARG A 224 -23.83 -1.19 27.80
CA ARG A 224 -24.25 -1.97 28.98
C ARG A 224 -25.12 -1.12 29.90
N PRO A 225 -26.39 -1.51 30.05
CA PRO A 225 -26.67 -2.41 31.15
C PRO A 225 -27.46 -3.65 30.72
N ASN A 226 -27.02 -4.79 31.24
CA ASN A 226 -27.82 -5.97 31.55
C ASN A 226 -28.82 -6.47 30.48
N THR A 227 -28.41 -7.40 29.60
CA THR A 227 -29.22 -8.62 29.33
C THR A 227 -28.46 -9.63 28.47
N LYS A 228 -28.58 -10.89 28.87
CA LYS A 228 -28.31 -12.06 28.03
C LYS A 228 -29.25 -12.00 26.82
N ARG A 229 -28.70 -12.18 25.61
CA ARG A 229 -29.44 -12.33 24.33
C ARG A 229 -30.10 -11.04 23.76
N GLY A 230 -29.32 -10.28 22.99
CA GLY A 230 -29.84 -9.30 22.03
C GLY A 230 -29.02 -9.38 20.75
N ARG A 231 -29.60 -9.95 19.70
CA ARG A 231 -28.93 -10.27 18.42
C ARG A 231 -29.02 -9.03 17.52
N MET A 232 -27.90 -8.39 17.22
CA MET A 232 -27.79 -7.51 16.03
C MET A 232 -27.28 -8.37 14.87
N SER A 233 -27.99 -8.34 13.74
CA SER A 233 -27.62 -9.00 12.48
C SER A 233 -26.70 -8.12 11.65
N GLY A 234 -25.88 -8.76 10.79
CA GLY A 234 -25.10 -8.12 9.73
C GLY A 234 -23.60 -7.98 10.02
N GLY A 235 -22.77 -8.79 9.34
CA GLY A 235 -21.31 -8.59 9.22
C GLY A 235 -20.44 -9.58 9.99
N GLN A 236 -19.50 -10.24 9.29
CA GLN A 236 -18.55 -11.22 9.84
C GLN A 236 -17.67 -10.59 10.92
N GLY A 237 -17.77 -11.08 12.16
CA GLY A 237 -16.92 -10.64 13.28
C GLY A 237 -15.68 -11.51 13.40
N GLY A 238 -14.50 -10.93 13.23
CA GLY A 238 -13.21 -11.60 13.36
C GLY A 238 -12.35 -10.90 14.40
N GLY A 239 -12.51 -11.23 15.69
CA GLY A 239 -11.74 -10.58 16.74
C GLY A 239 -10.23 -10.80 16.64
N VAL A 240 -9.46 -9.93 17.31
CA VAL A 240 -8.00 -10.01 17.36
C VAL A 240 -7.55 -11.20 18.22
N VAL A 241 -6.75 -12.08 17.63
CA VAL A 241 -6.19 -13.26 18.30
C VAL A 241 -4.73 -13.01 18.65
N CYS A 242 -4.42 -12.98 19.94
CA CYS A 242 -3.08 -12.87 20.48
C CYS A 242 -2.60 -14.25 20.96
N PRO A 243 -1.27 -14.51 21.02
CA PRO A 243 -0.75 -15.76 21.58
C PRO A 243 -1.30 -15.99 22.99
N GLY A 244 -2.18 -16.99 23.15
CA GLY A 244 -2.78 -17.36 24.43
C GLY A 244 -3.98 -16.50 24.90
N LYS A 245 -4.35 -15.42 24.20
CA LYS A 245 -5.52 -14.58 24.57
C LYS A 245 -6.35 -14.22 23.33
N LYS A 246 -7.63 -14.61 23.34
CA LYS A 246 -8.61 -14.10 22.38
C LYS A 246 -9.26 -12.85 22.97
N PHE A 247 -9.25 -11.75 22.23
CA PHE A 247 -10.01 -10.57 22.60
C PHE A 247 -11.35 -10.61 21.84
N PRO A 248 -12.45 -11.05 22.49
CA PRO A 248 -13.74 -11.13 21.82
C PRO A 248 -14.24 -9.73 21.53
N VAL A 249 -14.18 -9.32 20.27
CA VAL A 249 -14.88 -8.13 19.79
C VAL A 249 -16.37 -8.48 19.81
N ARG A 250 -17.11 -7.97 20.80
CA ARG A 250 -18.57 -8.06 20.76
C ARG A 250 -19.04 -7.30 19.52
N LYS A 251 -20.12 -7.78 18.89
CA LYS A 251 -20.66 -7.37 17.57
C LYS A 251 -21.00 -5.87 17.36
N ALA A 252 -20.53 -4.98 18.21
CA ALA A 252 -20.47 -3.54 18.04
C ALA A 252 -19.40 -3.04 19.01
N GLY A 253 -18.54 -2.10 18.61
CA GLY A 253 -17.62 -1.52 19.58
C GLY A 253 -16.77 -0.38 19.06
N HIS A 254 -15.55 -0.66 18.63
CA HIS A 254 -14.47 0.32 18.72
C HIS A 254 -13.71 0.41 17.40
N ALA A 255 -13.74 1.62 16.83
CA ALA A 255 -13.16 1.96 15.55
C ALA A 255 -11.66 1.61 15.49
N GLU A 256 -10.97 1.69 16.63
CA GLU A 256 -9.57 1.34 16.82
C GLU A 256 -9.30 -0.16 16.61
N VAL A 257 -10.19 -1.03 17.09
CA VAL A 257 -10.02 -2.49 16.95
C VAL A 257 -10.39 -2.95 15.54
N LYS A 258 -11.34 -2.28 14.89
CA LYS A 258 -11.63 -2.52 13.46
C LYS A 258 -10.44 -2.20 12.58
N MET A 259 -9.65 -1.16 12.90
CA MET A 259 -8.41 -0.89 12.16
C MET A 259 -7.38 -2.00 12.35
N LEU A 260 -7.25 -2.56 13.55
CA LEU A 260 -6.40 -3.73 13.77
C LEU A 260 -6.90 -4.95 12.99
N GLU A 261 -8.21 -5.16 12.92
CA GLU A 261 -8.81 -6.22 12.09
C GLU A 261 -8.47 -5.99 10.61
N ASP A 262 -8.61 -4.77 10.07
CA ASP A 262 -8.25 -4.48 8.68
C ASP A 262 -6.77 -4.76 8.38
N ILE A 263 -5.88 -4.45 9.33
CA ILE A 263 -4.43 -4.72 9.20
C ILE A 263 -4.14 -6.23 9.26
N LEU A 264 -4.79 -6.96 10.17
CA LEU A 264 -4.50 -8.37 10.45
C LEU A 264 -5.28 -9.34 9.54
N VAL A 265 -6.49 -8.99 9.13
CA VAL A 265 -7.44 -9.82 8.35
C VAL A 265 -7.39 -9.50 6.85
N GLY A 266 -6.66 -8.44 6.45
CA GLY A 266 -6.52 -7.95 5.07
C GLY A 266 -5.96 -8.91 4.01
N ARG A 267 -6.02 -10.24 4.22
CA ARG A 267 -5.82 -11.22 3.16
C ARG A 267 -6.72 -12.46 3.14
N VAL A 268 -7.49 -12.81 4.18
CA VAL A 268 -8.51 -13.89 4.12
C VAL A 268 -9.51 -13.72 5.30
N PRO A 269 -10.84 -13.69 5.08
CA PRO A 269 -11.80 -13.66 6.17
C PRO A 269 -11.81 -15.01 6.92
N GLY A 270 -11.60 -14.95 8.23
CA GLY A 270 -11.72 -16.11 9.12
C GLY A 270 -10.45 -16.94 9.25
N VAL A 271 -9.92 -16.98 10.48
CA VAL A 271 -8.78 -17.78 10.94
C VAL A 271 -7.41 -17.20 10.57
N LEU A 272 -6.86 -16.39 11.49
CA LEU A 272 -5.41 -16.22 11.63
C LEU A 272 -4.80 -17.58 11.97
N LYS A 273 -4.42 -18.36 10.95
CA LYS A 273 -3.63 -19.59 11.15
C LYS A 273 -2.29 -19.21 11.79
N LYS A 274 -1.68 -20.13 12.54
CA LYS A 274 -0.39 -19.97 13.26
C LYS A 274 0.77 -19.46 12.37
N ASN A 275 0.64 -19.54 11.04
CA ASN A 275 1.60 -19.08 10.03
C ASN A 275 1.06 -17.94 9.14
N ALA A 276 -0.02 -17.26 9.55
CA ALA A 276 -0.56 -16.11 8.83
C ALA A 276 0.38 -14.91 8.99
N TYR A 277 0.61 -14.21 7.88
CA TYR A 277 1.37 -12.97 7.74
C TYR A 277 1.28 -12.08 9.00
N LYS A 278 2.43 -11.81 9.64
CA LYS A 278 2.54 -10.85 10.73
C LYS A 278 2.92 -9.48 10.13
N PRO A 279 1.96 -8.58 9.86
CA PRO A 279 2.30 -7.25 9.37
C PRO A 279 3.13 -6.54 10.43
N LYS A 280 4.34 -6.13 10.06
CA LYS A 280 5.16 -5.23 10.86
C LYS A 280 5.06 -3.83 10.25
N GLY A 281 5.02 -2.80 11.09
CA GLY A 281 4.84 -1.43 10.62
C GLY A 281 4.41 -0.46 11.72
N THR A 282 4.15 0.77 11.33
CA THR A 282 3.64 1.83 12.22
C THR A 282 2.18 2.14 11.89
N LEU A 283 1.31 2.11 12.90
CA LEU A 283 -0.08 2.55 12.83
C LEU A 283 -0.20 3.91 13.50
N TYR A 284 -0.49 4.97 12.75
CA TYR A 284 -0.95 6.25 13.28
C TYR A 284 -2.45 6.18 13.54
N LEU A 285 -2.92 6.63 14.69
CA LEU A 285 -4.31 6.50 15.14
C LEU A 285 -4.79 7.79 15.79
N THR A 286 -5.93 8.30 15.31
CA THR A 286 -6.66 9.42 15.91
C THR A 286 -8.07 8.96 16.28
N VAL A 287 -8.50 9.22 17.51
CA VAL A 287 -9.84 8.90 18.00
C VAL A 287 -10.51 10.17 18.53
N LYS A 288 -11.73 10.44 18.07
CA LYS A 288 -12.50 11.63 18.45
C LYS A 288 -13.54 11.35 19.54
N ARG A 289 -13.98 12.42 20.23
CA ARG A 289 -15.09 12.48 21.22
C ARG A 289 -14.91 11.69 22.52
N LYS A 290 -14.31 10.50 22.49
CA LYS A 290 -14.14 9.65 23.69
C LYS A 290 -12.76 9.01 23.73
N GLU A 291 -12.26 8.81 24.95
CA GLU A 291 -11.05 8.04 25.20
C GLU A 291 -11.20 6.56 24.81
N ILE A 292 -10.05 5.96 24.47
CA ILE A 292 -9.94 4.54 24.16
C ILE A 292 -10.20 3.71 25.42
N CYS A 293 -11.12 2.74 25.35
CA CYS A 293 -11.42 1.91 26.51
C CYS A 293 -10.31 0.88 26.84
N CYS A 294 -10.30 0.38 28.08
CA CYS A 294 -9.29 -0.57 28.56
C CYS A 294 -9.15 -1.85 27.70
N SER A 295 -10.25 -2.38 27.16
CA SER A 295 -10.17 -3.58 26.31
C SER A 295 -9.48 -3.29 24.97
N CYS A 296 -9.67 -2.11 24.40
CA CYS A 296 -9.00 -1.68 23.17
C CYS A 296 -7.52 -1.40 23.40
N GLN A 297 -7.18 -0.77 24.53
CA GLN A 297 -5.77 -0.56 24.92
C GLN A 297 -5.03 -1.90 25.08
N LYS A 298 -5.67 -2.92 25.67
CA LYS A 298 -5.09 -4.27 25.77
C LYS A 298 -4.92 -4.94 24.40
N ALA A 299 -5.85 -4.71 23.46
CA ALA A 299 -5.72 -5.21 22.08
C ALA A 299 -4.60 -4.49 21.29
N LEU A 300 -4.48 -3.16 21.43
CA LEU A 300 -3.41 -2.36 20.83
C LEU A 300 -2.03 -2.77 21.36
N LYS A 301 -1.88 -2.97 22.68
CA LYS A 301 -0.64 -3.50 23.29
C LYS A 301 -0.26 -4.87 22.73
N CYS A 302 -1.24 -5.75 22.54
CA CYS A 302 -0.97 -7.03 21.88
C CYS A 302 -0.49 -6.85 20.43
N ALA A 303 -1.07 -5.90 19.68
CA ALA A 303 -0.60 -5.61 18.33
C ALA A 303 0.85 -5.11 18.32
N GLU A 304 1.25 -4.31 19.33
CA GLU A 304 2.64 -3.89 19.56
C GLU A 304 3.57 -5.11 19.77
N GLU A 305 3.16 -6.10 20.58
CA GLU A 305 3.92 -7.35 20.78
C GLU A 305 4.06 -8.18 19.49
N GLN A 306 3.16 -8.03 18.52
CA GLN A 306 3.25 -8.70 17.22
C GLN A 306 4.07 -7.91 16.18
N GLY A 307 4.56 -6.72 16.51
CA GLY A 307 5.41 -5.89 15.66
C GLY A 307 4.72 -4.70 14.98
N ILE A 308 3.51 -4.32 15.42
CA ILE A 308 2.82 -3.11 14.97
C ILE A 308 3.06 -1.98 15.98
N LYS A 309 3.91 -1.01 15.64
CA LYS A 309 4.13 0.18 16.48
C LYS A 309 2.91 1.09 16.39
N VAL A 310 2.24 1.40 17.50
CA VAL A 310 1.09 2.32 17.51
C VAL A 310 1.55 3.72 17.92
N VAL A 311 1.21 4.72 17.10
CA VAL A 311 1.41 6.15 17.37
C VAL A 311 0.03 6.79 17.52
N PHE A 312 -0.22 7.35 18.70
CA PHE A 312 -1.45 8.09 18.98
C PHE A 312 -1.26 9.53 18.54
N CYS A 313 -2.18 10.03 17.74
CA CYS A 313 -2.16 11.34 17.14
C CYS A 313 -3.31 12.18 17.66
N ASP A 314 -3.09 13.49 17.77
CA ASP A 314 -4.13 14.44 18.12
C ASP A 314 -5.10 14.59 16.93
N ASP A 315 -6.32 15.04 17.19
CA ASP A 315 -7.23 15.43 16.12
C ASP A 315 -6.93 16.84 15.60
N ASN A 316 -7.56 17.23 14.50
CA ASN A 316 -7.39 18.56 13.91
C ASN A 316 -7.94 19.70 14.80
N GLU A 317 -8.63 19.36 15.89
CA GLU A 317 -9.17 20.29 16.89
C GLU A 317 -8.23 20.41 18.11
N GLY A 318 -7.10 19.68 18.12
CA GLY A 318 -6.12 19.67 19.21
C GLY A 318 -6.52 18.79 20.40
N ASN A 319 -7.57 17.98 20.28
CA ASN A 319 -7.93 17.00 21.29
C ASN A 319 -6.96 15.82 21.23
N LYS A 320 -6.42 15.46 22.39
CA LYS A 320 -5.46 14.37 22.51
C LYS A 320 -6.15 13.03 22.44
N THR A 321 -5.66 12.13 21.58
CA THR A 321 -6.00 10.72 21.69
C THR A 321 -5.30 10.16 22.94
N GLU A 322 -6.00 10.12 24.07
CA GLU A 322 -5.38 9.77 25.35
C GLU A 322 -5.03 8.28 25.48
N LYS A 323 -3.76 8.02 25.84
CA LYS A 323 -3.17 6.70 26.05
C LYS A 323 -3.48 6.10 27.43
N GLN A 324 -4.01 6.88 28.37
CA GLN A 324 -3.95 6.56 29.80
C GLN A 324 -5.27 6.73 30.54
N LYS A 325 -6.06 5.65 30.56
CA LYS A 325 -6.46 5.12 31.86
C LYS A 325 -5.43 4.06 32.21
N ASN A 326 -4.88 4.08 33.42
CA ASN A 326 -4.06 2.98 33.94
C ASN A 326 -4.96 1.74 34.09
N CYS A 327 -5.13 1.03 32.98
CA CYS A 327 -5.89 -0.20 32.92
C CYS A 327 -4.95 -1.34 33.29
N SER A 328 -4.79 -1.56 34.60
CA SER A 328 -4.11 -2.72 35.19
C SER A 328 -4.65 -4.05 34.64
#